data_AF-A0A932HLJ6-F1
#
_entry.id   AF-A0A932HLJ6-F1
#
_cell.length_a   1.000
_cell.length_b   1.000
_cell.length_c   1.000
_cell.angle_alpha   90.00
_cell.angle_beta   90.00
_cell.angle_gamma   90.00
#
_symmetry.space_group_name_H-M   'P 1'
#
loop_
_entity.id
_entity.type
_entity.pdbx_description
1 polymer ?
#
loop_
_entity_poly.entity_id
_entity_poly.type
_entity_poly.pdbx_seq_one_letter_code
_entity_poly.pdbx_strand_id
1 'polypeptide(L)'
;MASTVPARGDVIPAVFEDGVLKPGKALPLKNREHVHIAVLPKAGWAQALGALLRRVHARPSALRPRQIEDEIRLASREARRSRRRRQSLTPTSGCLPSLTLEGIPHG
;
A
#
# COMPACT_ATOMS: atom_id res chain seq x y z
N MET A 1 -18.23 -5.26 -0.77
CA MET A 1 -18.38 -4.36 0.39
C MET A 1 -16.99 -3.81 0.71
N ALA A 2 -16.72 -2.58 0.31
CA ALA A 2 -15.39 -1.97 0.45
C ALA A 2 -15.16 -1.59 1.92
N SER A 3 -14.12 -2.18 2.53
CA SER A 3 -13.69 -1.85 3.88
C SER A 3 -12.94 -0.52 3.83
N THR A 4 -13.61 0.56 4.20
CA THR A 4 -12.99 1.87 4.38
C THR A 4 -12.08 1.79 5.61
N VAL A 5 -10.76 1.75 5.39
CA VAL A 5 -9.76 1.86 6.45
C VAL A 5 -9.78 3.31 6.96
N PRO A 6 -10.21 3.61 8.20
CA PRO A 6 -10.13 4.98 8.70
C PRO A 6 -8.66 5.31 9.02
N ALA A 7 -8.07 6.18 8.21
CA ALA A 7 -6.67 6.61 8.29
C ALA A 7 -6.42 7.71 9.35
N ARG A 8 -7.14 7.72 10.48
CA ARG A 8 -6.92 8.67 11.57
C ARG A 8 -6.86 7.91 12.90
N GLY A 9 -5.76 8.10 13.63
CA GLY A 9 -5.66 7.62 15.00
C GLY A 9 -6.58 8.47 15.88
N ASP A 10 -7.68 7.88 16.34
CA ASP A 10 -8.62 8.54 17.23
C ASP A 10 -8.19 8.35 18.69
N VAL A 11 -8.21 9.42 19.47
CA VAL A 11 -8.12 9.33 20.93
C VAL A 11 -9.49 8.94 21.46
N ILE A 12 -9.55 7.81 22.16
CA ILE A 12 -10.81 7.27 22.69
C ILE A 12 -10.78 7.46 24.21
N PRO A 13 -11.71 8.23 24.79
CA PRO A 13 -11.82 8.32 26.24
C PRO A 13 -12.15 6.93 26.79
N ALA A 14 -11.62 6.59 27.95
CA ALA A 14 -11.89 5.32 28.61
C ALA A 14 -11.96 5.51 30.13
N VAL A 15 -12.76 4.67 30.78
CA VAL A 15 -12.90 4.61 32.24
C VAL A 15 -12.29 3.31 32.71
N PHE A 16 -11.45 3.38 33.75
CA PHE A 16 -10.92 2.20 34.41
C PHE A 16 -11.76 1.93 35.66
N GLU A 17 -12.47 0.81 35.67
CA GLU A 17 -13.39 0.42 36.75
C GLU A 17 -13.36 -1.10 36.89
N ASP A 18 -13.36 -1.60 38.13
CA ASP A 18 -13.34 -3.03 38.46
C ASP A 18 -12.18 -3.82 37.78
N GLY A 19 -11.03 -3.18 37.58
CA GLY A 19 -9.89 -3.79 36.89
C GLY A 19 -10.03 -3.88 35.38
N VAL A 20 -11.09 -3.32 34.79
CA VAL A 20 -11.37 -3.37 33.35
C VAL A 20 -11.30 -1.96 32.75
N LEU A 21 -10.54 -1.81 31.65
CA LEU A 21 -10.52 -0.58 30.86
C LEU A 21 -11.71 -0.58 29.88
N LYS A 22 -12.71 0.26 30.15
CA LYS A 22 -13.95 0.37 29.37
C LYS A 22 -13.86 1.59 28.44
N PRO A 23 -14.01 1.46 27.11
CA PRO A 23 -14.03 2.62 26.22
C PRO A 23 -15.31 3.43 26.42
N GLY A 24 -15.22 4.77 26.36
CA GLY A 24 -16.35 5.69 26.48
C GLY A 24 -17.25 5.75 25.23
N LYS A 25 -16.91 5.00 24.18
CA LYS A 25 -17.74 4.79 22.99
C LYS A 25 -17.63 3.34 22.54
N ALA A 26 -18.67 2.82 21.88
CA ALA A 26 -18.63 1.51 21.26
C ALA A 26 -17.56 1.48 20.16
N LEU A 27 -16.73 0.43 20.17
CA LEU A 27 -15.74 0.19 19.14
C LEU A 27 -16.27 -0.90 18.20
N PRO A 28 -16.13 -0.75 16.87
CA PRO A 28 -16.56 -1.76 15.89
C PRO A 28 -15.57 -2.94 15.85
N LEU A 29 -15.28 -3.53 17.02
CA LEU A 29 -14.39 -4.67 17.18
C LEU A 29 -15.20 -5.96 17.08
N LYS A 30 -14.61 -7.00 16.51
CA LYS A 30 -15.22 -8.34 16.55
C LYS A 30 -15.13 -8.90 17.98
N ASN A 31 -16.04 -9.81 18.35
CA ASN A 31 -16.15 -10.41 19.70
C ASN A 31 -14.83 -10.96 20.32
N ARG A 32 -13.77 -11.16 19.52
CA ARG A 32 -12.45 -11.69 19.95
C ARG A 32 -11.28 -11.07 19.17
N GLU A 33 -11.34 -9.78 18.89
CA GLU A 33 -10.23 -9.10 18.22
C GLU A 33 -9.14 -8.72 19.22
N HIS A 34 -7.92 -9.22 19.01
CA HIS A 34 -6.77 -8.81 19.82
C HIS A 34 -6.33 -7.40 19.42
N VAL A 35 -6.42 -6.47 20.37
CA VAL A 35 -5.97 -5.09 20.18
C VAL A 35 -4.82 -4.79 21.12
N HIS A 36 -3.81 -4.09 20.61
CA HIS A 36 -2.69 -3.61 21.42
C HIS A 36 -3.00 -2.21 21.93
N ILE A 37 -2.94 -2.03 23.25
CA ILE A 37 -3.17 -0.75 23.90
C ILE A 37 -1.84 -0.28 24.49
N ALA A 38 -1.37 0.89 24.07
CA ALA A 38 -0.21 1.54 24.65
C ALA A 38 -0.68 2.73 25.51
N VAL A 39 -0.37 2.70 26.81
CA VAL A 39 -0.64 3.81 27.73
C VAL A 39 0.61 4.67 27.81
N LEU A 40 0.51 5.91 27.34
CA LEU A 40 1.64 6.85 27.25
C LEU A 40 1.26 8.20 27.87
N PRO A 41 2.19 8.89 28.56
CA PRO A 41 1.98 10.28 28.95
C PRO A 41 1.69 11.14 27.72
N LYS A 42 0.63 11.96 27.80
CA LYS A 42 0.17 12.81 26.68
C LYS A 42 1.29 13.64 26.06
N ALA A 43 2.16 14.22 26.88
CA ALA A 43 3.27 15.05 26.43
C ALA A 43 4.28 14.25 25.60
N GLY A 44 4.68 13.06 26.06
CA GLY A 44 5.63 12.20 25.35
C GLY A 44 5.08 11.70 24.02
N TRP A 45 3.80 11.30 23.99
CA TRP A 45 3.13 10.90 22.75
C TRP A 45 3.05 12.06 21.75
N ALA A 46 2.66 13.25 22.19
CA ALA A 46 2.56 14.43 21.32
C ALA A 46 3.92 14.83 20.74
N GLN A 47 4.99 14.74 21.53
CA GLN A 47 6.35 15.03 21.06
C GLN A 47 6.81 14.02 20.00
N ALA A 48 6.61 12.72 20.25
CA ALA A 48 6.99 11.67 19.31
C ALA A 48 6.22 11.80 17.98
N LEU A 49 4.91 12.04 18.06
CA LEU A 49 4.07 12.26 16.88
C LEU A 49 4.50 13.52 16.11
N GLY A 50 4.74 14.63 16.81
CA GLY A 50 5.20 15.87 16.18
C GLY A 50 6.55 15.71 15.47
N ALA A 51 7.48 14.96 16.06
CA ALA A 51 8.76 14.65 15.41
C ALA A 51 8.57 13.81 14.14
N LEU A 52 7.69 12.81 14.17
CA LEU A 52 7.36 11.99 13.01
C LEU A 52 6.74 12.82 11.88
N LEU A 53 5.72 13.62 12.21
CA LEU A 53 5.03 14.48 11.23
C LEU A 53 6.00 15.45 10.57
N ARG A 54 6.89 16.09 11.34
CA ARG A 54 7.93 16.97 10.77
C ARG A 54 8.82 16.25 9.75
N ARG A 55 9.25 15.01 10.03
CA ARG A 55 10.07 14.22 9.08
C ARG A 55 9.31 13.86 7.82
N VAL A 56 8.03 13.50 7.95
CA VAL A 56 7.17 13.18 6.81
C VAL A 56 6.95 14.41 5.94
N HIS A 57 6.66 15.57 6.54
CA HIS A 57 6.42 16.82 5.80
C HIS A 57 7.70 17.49 5.28
N ALA A 58 8.86 17.25 5.90
CA ALA A 58 10.14 17.78 5.43
C ALA A 58 10.55 17.20 4.06
N ARG A 59 10.18 15.94 3.76
CA ARG A 59 10.56 15.30 2.49
C ARG A 59 9.88 15.93 1.26
N PRO A 60 8.55 16.14 1.23
CA PRO A 60 7.89 16.80 0.10
C PRO A 60 8.19 18.31 0.03
N SER A 61 8.34 18.98 1.17
CA SER A 61 8.60 20.44 1.19
C SER A 61 10.00 20.82 0.71
N ALA A 62 10.96 19.89 0.77
CA ALA A 62 12.30 20.08 0.23
C ALA A 62 12.39 19.96 -1.29
N LEU A 63 11.36 19.43 -1.96
CA LEU A 63 11.34 19.26 -3.41
C LEU A 63 10.69 20.46 -4.09
N ARG A 64 11.42 21.12 -4.99
CA ARG A 64 10.83 22.17 -5.84
C ARG A 64 9.83 21.54 -6.81
N PRO A 65 8.73 22.22 -7.16
CA PRO A 65 7.72 21.70 -8.09
C PRO A 65 8.32 21.15 -9.41
N ARG A 66 9.33 21.81 -9.96
CA ARG A 66 10.05 21.34 -11.15
C ARG A 66 10.75 19.99 -10.96
N GLN A 67 11.36 19.77 -9.79
CA GLN A 67 12.03 18.50 -9.50
C GLN A 67 11.04 17.34 -9.42
N ILE A 68 9.86 17.60 -8.84
CA ILE A 68 8.75 16.63 -8.79
C ILE A 68 8.27 16.29 -10.21
N GLU A 69 8.06 17.31 -11.06
CA GLU A 69 7.66 17.09 -12.44
C GLU A 69 8.71 16.32 -13.25
N ASP A 70 9.99 16.62 -13.07
CA ASP A 70 11.09 15.94 -13.74
C ASP A 70 11.19 14.47 -13.31
N GLU A 71 11.03 14.17 -12.02
CA GLU A 71 10.96 12.79 -11.52
C GLU A 71 9.74 12.04 -12.07
N ILE A 72 8.56 12.66 -12.13
CA ILE A 72 7.36 12.06 -12.73
C ILE A 72 7.60 11.75 -14.22
N ARG A 73 8.21 12.68 -14.96
CA ARG A 73 8.54 12.49 -16.38
C ARG A 73 9.54 11.35 -16.55
N LEU A 74 10.56 11.28 -15.70
CA LEU A 74 11.57 10.23 -15.71
C LEU A 74 10.93 8.86 -15.46
N ALA A 75 10.17 8.72 -14.38
CA ALA A 75 9.47 7.50 -14.01
C ALA A 75 8.49 7.05 -15.12
N SER A 76 7.76 8.01 -15.72
CA SER A 76 6.86 7.72 -16.84
C SER A 76 7.60 7.19 -18.08
N ARG A 77 8.76 7.76 -18.40
CA ARG A 77 9.60 7.30 -19.52
C ARG A 77 10.15 5.90 -19.24
N GLU A 78 10.61 5.65 -18.02
CA GLU A 78 11.12 4.34 -17.61
C GLU A 78 10.03 3.27 -17.66
N ALA A 79 8.84 3.55 -17.12
CA ALA A 79 7.69 2.64 -17.20
C ALA A 79 7.32 2.29 -18.66
N ARG A 80 7.33 3.28 -19.57
CA ARG A 80 7.11 3.06 -21.00
C ARG A 80 8.20 2.20 -21.64
N ARG A 81 9.47 2.43 -21.31
CA ARG A 81 10.60 1.61 -21.80
C ARG A 81 10.50 0.17 -21.29
N SER A 82 10.18 -0.02 -20.01
CA SER A 82 9.98 -1.34 -19.40
C SER A 82 8.81 -2.08 -20.03
N ARG A 83 7.69 -1.41 -20.34
CA ARG A 83 6.56 -2.01 -21.07
C ARG A 83 6.96 -2.44 -22.48
N ARG A 84 7.68 -1.59 -23.22
CA ARG A 84 8.18 -1.92 -24.57
C ARG A 84 9.14 -3.11 -24.55
N ARG A 85 10.07 -3.16 -23.58
CA ARG A 85 10.98 -4.30 -23.40
C ARG A 85 10.22 -5.60 -23.10
N ARG A 86 9.17 -5.54 -22.29
CA ARG A 86 8.31 -6.72 -22.03
C ARG A 86 7.54 -7.16 -23.27
N GLN A 87 7.08 -6.21 -24.10
CA GLN A 87 6.38 -6.50 -25.35
C GLN A 87 7.32 -7.01 -26.46
N SER A 88 8.59 -6.60 -26.48
CA SER A 88 9.59 -7.17 -27.39
C SER A 88 10.09 -8.55 -26.97
N LEU A 89 9.74 -9.01 -25.76
CA LEU A 89 10.07 -10.35 -25.24
C LEU A 89 8.92 -11.35 -25.35
N THR A 90 7.73 -10.93 -25.82
CA THR A 90 6.71 -11.90 -26.25
C THR A 90 7.08 -12.31 -27.68
N PRO A 91 7.52 -13.56 -27.92
CA PRO A 91 7.70 -14.03 -29.28
C PRO A 91 6.36 -13.89 -29.99
N THR A 92 6.41 -13.30 -31.17
CA THR A 92 5.30 -13.21 -32.10
C THR A 92 4.59 -14.55 -32.13
N SER A 93 3.34 -14.58 -31.66
CA SER A 93 2.39 -15.62 -32.01
C SER A 93 2.30 -15.62 -33.53
N GLY A 94 3.06 -16.49 -34.17
CA GLY A 94 3.25 -16.52 -35.60
C GLY A 94 3.67 -17.93 -36.01
N CYS A 95 2.71 -18.64 -36.59
CA CYS A 95 2.81 -19.95 -37.22
C CYS A 95 2.94 -21.15 -36.29
N LEU A 96 1.80 -21.75 -35.95
CA LEU A 96 1.73 -23.21 -35.83
C LEU A 96 2.16 -23.79 -37.19
N PRO A 97 3.17 -24.67 -37.27
CA PRO A 97 3.40 -25.41 -38.51
C PRO A 97 2.19 -26.31 -38.73
N SER A 98 1.54 -26.12 -39.88
CA SER A 98 0.52 -27.02 -40.41
C SER A 98 1.16 -28.41 -40.53
N LEU A 99 0.81 -29.32 -39.62
CA LEU A 99 1.16 -30.73 -39.77
C LEU A 99 0.36 -31.27 -40.96
N THR A 100 1.00 -31.32 -42.12
CA THR A 100 0.54 -32.13 -43.25
C THR A 100 0.46 -33.58 -42.81
N LEU A 101 -0.77 -34.09 -42.82
CA LEU A 101 -1.13 -35.47 -42.60
C LEU A 101 -0.71 -36.28 -43.84
N GLU A 102 0.53 -36.76 -43.88
CA GLU A 102 1.01 -37.68 -44.92
C GLU A 102 1.52 -38.97 -44.27
N GLY A 103 0.87 -40.07 -44.62
CA GLY A 103 1.47 -41.41 -44.60
C GLY A 103 1.39 -42.20 -43.30
N ILE A 104 0.25 -42.84 -43.06
CA ILE A 104 0.21 -44.12 -42.31
C ILE A 104 0.51 -45.23 -43.33
N PRO A 105 1.65 -45.94 -43.28
CA PRO A 105 1.78 -47.20 -44.00
C PRO A 105 1.12 -48.33 -43.19
N HIS A 106 0.05 -48.90 -43.75
CA HIS A 106 -0.37 -50.26 -43.44
C HIS A 106 0.45 -51.22 -44.30
N GLY A 107 1.16 -52.15 -43.65
CA GLY A 107 1.95 -53.20 -44.30
C GLY A 107 2.88 -53.87 -43.31
#